data_AF-A0A0F8YWU8-F1
#
_entry.id   AF-A0A0F8YWU8-F1
#
_cell.length_a   1.000
_cell.length_b   1.000
_cell.length_c   1.000
_cell.angle_alpha   90.00
_cell.angle_beta   90.00
_cell.angle_gamma   90.00
#
_symmetry.space_group_name_H-M   'P 1'
#
loop_
_entity.id
_entity.type
_entity.pdbx_description
1 polymer ?
#
loop_
_entity_poly.entity_id
_entity_poly.type
_entity_poly.pdbx_seq_one_letter_code
_entity_poly.pdbx_strand_id
1 'polypeptide(L)'
;VLDQLITRLVSEVKNGNLNADEVATSAQRIINLKNKFKLSTELDESVAMQKAQLILGDESHRNIEAELALAAITEVKNDQHTLPIKLSTNSKVHIIMPDTRKCLALQQAMQEHTQQLVSFSCTSLQGFEPIATLKALNEADIIIAGHASPNQSAVEVGGMDDLSDNPSFAIAQAEQGPALEKLLQQAQQANKKTVFVSLRAPYDIATFGQYADAILATYAYNIDVDNNVKVAGPAFTALAKVLVGKKPAQGTLPVTVNGINNN
;
A
#
# COMPACT_ATOMS: atom_id res chain seq x y z
N VAL A 1 -26.18 22.50 -13.10
CA VAL A 1 -25.86 21.22 -13.80
C VAL A 1 -26.93 20.16 -13.54
N LEU A 2 -27.26 19.82 -12.29
CA LEU A 2 -28.26 18.77 -11.99
C LEU A 2 -29.66 19.08 -12.57
N ASP A 3 -30.19 20.28 -12.35
CA ASP A 3 -31.53 20.65 -12.86
C ASP A 3 -31.61 20.60 -14.39
N GLN A 4 -30.51 20.96 -15.07
CA GLN A 4 -30.40 20.87 -16.53
C GLN A 4 -30.40 19.40 -17.00
N LEU A 5 -29.77 18.50 -16.26
CA LEU A 5 -29.78 17.06 -16.55
C LEU A 5 -31.18 16.45 -16.35
N ILE A 6 -31.88 16.81 -15.27
CA ILE A 6 -33.26 16.36 -15.03
C ILE A 6 -34.20 16.89 -16.11
N THR A 7 -34.07 18.17 -16.46
CA THR A 7 -34.87 18.79 -17.54
C THR A 7 -34.63 18.07 -18.87
N ARG A 8 -33.38 17.76 -19.20
CA ARG A 8 -33.02 17.01 -20.40
C ARG A 8 -33.61 15.60 -20.36
N LEU A 9 -33.47 14.86 -19.26
CA LEU A 9 -34.07 13.52 -19.10
C LEU A 9 -35.57 13.54 -19.38
N VAL A 10 -36.30 14.49 -18.79
CA VAL A 10 -37.73 14.66 -19.02
C VAL A 10 -38.04 14.95 -20.49
N SER A 11 -37.24 15.80 -21.14
CA SER A 11 -37.40 16.11 -22.56
C SER A 11 -37.18 14.89 -23.45
N GLU A 12 -36.13 14.10 -23.20
CA GLU A 12 -35.82 12.92 -24.01
C GLU A 12 -36.88 11.81 -23.86
N VAL A 13 -37.46 11.65 -22.66
CA VAL A 13 -38.61 10.75 -22.44
C VAL A 13 -39.85 11.24 -23.20
N LYS A 14 -40.15 12.54 -23.13
CA LYS A 14 -41.29 13.12 -23.86
C LYS A 14 -41.14 13.03 -25.37
N ASN A 15 -39.92 13.15 -25.87
CA ASN A 15 -39.60 13.03 -27.29
C ASN A 15 -39.56 11.56 -27.76
N GLY A 16 -39.71 10.58 -26.87
CA GLY A 16 -39.69 9.15 -27.19
C GLY A 16 -38.28 8.57 -27.41
N ASN A 17 -37.23 9.37 -27.19
CA ASN A 17 -35.84 8.94 -27.29
C ASN A 17 -35.43 8.06 -26.11
N LEU A 18 -36.14 8.16 -24.99
CA LEU A 18 -36.01 7.28 -23.82
C LEU A 18 -37.35 6.65 -23.47
N ASN A 19 -37.34 5.36 -23.14
CA ASN A 19 -38.53 4.62 -22.77
C ASN A 19 -38.97 4.99 -21.33
N ALA A 20 -40.22 5.46 -21.19
CA ALA A 20 -40.77 5.87 -19.91
C ALA A 20 -40.89 4.73 -18.89
N ASP A 21 -41.27 3.53 -19.34
CA ASP A 21 -41.39 2.34 -18.48
C ASP A 21 -40.03 1.87 -17.97
N GLU A 22 -38.98 2.00 -18.78
CA GLU A 22 -37.61 1.69 -18.37
C GLU A 22 -37.12 2.67 -17.30
N VAL A 23 -37.42 3.96 -17.45
CA VAL A 23 -37.13 5.00 -16.44
C VAL A 23 -37.89 4.73 -15.16
N ALA A 24 -39.19 4.42 -15.24
CA ALA A 24 -40.03 4.09 -14.08
C ALA A 24 -39.53 2.83 -13.35
N THR A 25 -39.18 1.78 -14.10
CA THR A 25 -38.63 0.54 -13.56
C THR A 25 -37.30 0.79 -12.84
N SER A 26 -36.44 1.63 -13.42
CA SER A 26 -35.17 2.03 -12.80
C SER A 26 -35.38 2.80 -11.50
N ALA A 27 -36.32 3.77 -11.48
CA ALA A 27 -36.68 4.50 -10.28
C ALA A 27 -37.23 3.57 -9.18
N GLN A 28 -38.06 2.60 -9.56
CA GLN A 28 -38.60 1.62 -8.61
C GLN A 28 -37.51 0.74 -8.00
N ARG A 29 -36.47 0.34 -8.76
CA ARG A 29 -35.31 -0.38 -8.21
C ARG A 29 -34.61 0.44 -7.12
N ILE A 30 -34.41 1.74 -7.35
CA ILE A 30 -33.79 2.65 -6.38
C ILE A 30 -34.66 2.77 -5.12
N ILE A 31 -35.96 2.98 -5.28
CA ILE A 31 -36.91 3.11 -4.16
C ILE A 31 -36.94 1.82 -3.33
N ASN A 32 -37.05 0.66 -3.99
CA ASN A 32 -37.04 -0.64 -3.32
C ASN A 32 -35.73 -0.87 -2.53
N LEU A 33 -34.59 -0.47 -3.09
CA LEU A 33 -33.30 -0.56 -2.40
C LEU A 33 -33.25 0.35 -1.16
N LYS A 34 -33.69 1.61 -1.28
CA LYS A 34 -33.77 2.54 -0.15
C LYS A 34 -34.67 2.01 0.96
N ASN A 35 -35.83 1.44 0.60
CA ASN A 35 -36.76 0.83 1.55
C ASN A 35 -36.17 -0.40 2.23
N LYS A 36 -35.45 -1.27 1.49
CA LYS A 36 -34.76 -2.44 2.04
C LYS A 36 -33.76 -2.06 3.15
N PHE A 37 -33.03 -0.97 2.95
CA PHE A 37 -32.09 -0.42 3.95
C PHE A 37 -32.73 0.56 4.93
N LYS A 38 -34.05 0.76 4.87
CA LYS A 38 -34.80 1.69 5.72
C LYS A 38 -34.25 3.13 5.68
N LEU A 39 -33.69 3.57 4.57
CA LEU A 39 -33.07 4.91 4.45
C LEU A 39 -34.08 6.07 4.47
N SER A 40 -35.38 5.77 4.51
CA SER A 40 -36.46 6.75 4.68
C SER A 40 -36.84 6.99 6.14
N THR A 41 -36.22 6.30 7.10
CA THR A 41 -36.45 6.57 8.54
C THR A 41 -35.67 7.80 8.98
N GLU A 42 -36.29 8.68 9.77
CA GLU A 42 -35.59 9.81 10.38
C GLU A 42 -34.43 9.30 11.25
N LEU A 43 -33.27 9.92 11.07
CA LEU A 43 -32.08 9.63 11.84
C LEU A 43 -32.07 10.53 13.09
N ASP A 44 -32.01 9.95 14.27
CA ASP A 44 -31.64 10.69 15.48
C ASP A 44 -30.12 10.95 15.44
N GLU A 45 -29.74 12.17 15.07
CA GLU A 45 -28.34 12.57 14.92
C GLU A 45 -27.56 12.44 16.22
N SER A 46 -28.17 12.76 17.37
CA SER A 46 -27.48 12.72 18.66
C SER A 46 -27.11 11.29 19.04
N VAL A 47 -28.09 10.37 18.91
CA VAL A 47 -27.86 8.94 19.15
C VAL A 47 -26.86 8.36 18.14
N ALA A 48 -26.93 8.77 16.88
CA ALA A 48 -26.00 8.34 15.84
C ALA A 48 -24.56 8.79 16.15
N MET A 49 -24.38 10.05 16.58
CA MET A 49 -23.06 10.58 16.95
C MET A 49 -22.47 9.84 18.16
N GLN A 50 -23.26 9.57 19.21
CA GLN A 50 -22.79 8.83 20.38
C GLN A 50 -22.36 7.41 19.99
N LYS A 51 -23.14 6.71 19.15
CA LYS A 51 -22.76 5.39 18.64
C LYS A 51 -21.50 5.44 17.79
N ALA A 52 -21.37 6.43 16.92
CA ALA A 52 -20.19 6.59 16.07
C ALA A 52 -18.92 6.76 16.89
N GLN A 53 -18.96 7.55 17.97
CA GLN A 53 -17.82 7.75 18.87
C GLN A 53 -17.39 6.47 19.60
N LEU A 54 -18.32 5.55 19.86
CA LEU A 54 -18.04 4.28 20.54
C LEU A 54 -17.56 3.18 19.57
N ILE A 55 -17.92 3.25 18.30
CA ILE A 55 -17.73 2.14 17.33
C ILE A 55 -16.58 2.43 16.34
N LEU A 56 -16.48 3.67 15.85
CA LEU A 56 -15.53 4.01 14.80
C LEU A 56 -14.11 4.08 15.37
N GLY A 57 -13.22 3.25 14.83
CA GLY A 57 -11.83 3.19 15.27
C GLY A 57 -11.64 2.51 16.63
N ASP A 58 -12.65 1.78 17.12
CA ASP A 58 -12.55 1.00 18.36
C ASP A 58 -11.35 0.04 18.33
N GLU A 59 -10.73 -0.15 19.50
CA GLU A 59 -9.51 -0.95 19.63
C GLU A 59 -9.72 -2.42 19.22
N SER A 60 -10.90 -2.99 19.48
CA SER A 60 -11.20 -4.35 19.05
C SER A 60 -11.22 -4.48 17.52
N HIS A 61 -11.74 -3.48 16.80
CA HIS A 61 -11.68 -3.44 15.35
C HIS A 61 -10.25 -3.28 14.83
N ARG A 62 -9.43 -2.45 15.48
CA ARG A 62 -8.01 -2.27 15.15
C ARG A 62 -7.19 -3.54 15.39
N ASN A 63 -7.53 -4.31 16.41
CA ASN A 63 -6.89 -5.61 16.66
C ASN A 63 -7.23 -6.61 15.55
N ILE A 64 -8.49 -6.69 15.12
CA ILE A 64 -8.91 -7.53 13.99
C ILE A 64 -8.19 -7.08 12.70
N GLU A 65 -8.10 -5.78 12.45
CA GLU A 65 -7.36 -5.22 11.32
C GLU A 65 -5.87 -5.65 11.33
N ALA A 66 -5.21 -5.56 12.49
CA ALA A 66 -3.82 -5.96 12.64
C ALA A 66 -3.61 -7.48 12.46
N GLU A 67 -4.55 -8.31 12.93
CA GLU A 67 -4.54 -9.75 12.73
C GLU A 67 -4.72 -10.13 11.26
N LEU A 68 -5.67 -9.50 10.57
CA LEU A 68 -5.92 -9.71 9.15
C LEU A 68 -4.73 -9.26 8.30
N ALA A 69 -4.15 -8.10 8.59
CA ALA A 69 -2.97 -7.61 7.88
C ALA A 69 -1.77 -8.54 8.05
N LEU A 70 -1.58 -9.12 9.25
CA LEU A 70 -0.54 -10.11 9.50
C LEU A 70 -0.78 -11.43 8.76
N ALA A 71 -2.01 -11.95 8.83
CA ALA A 71 -2.40 -13.19 8.16
C ALA A 71 -2.26 -13.09 6.63
N ALA A 72 -2.40 -11.87 6.09
CA ALA A 72 -2.25 -11.60 4.67
C ALA A 72 -0.79 -11.56 4.18
N ILE A 73 0.22 -11.43 5.05
CA ILE A 73 1.62 -11.38 4.60
C ILE A 73 2.02 -12.74 4.01
N THR A 74 2.38 -12.73 2.72
CA THR A 74 2.77 -13.93 1.98
C THR A 74 4.28 -13.94 1.75
N GLU A 75 4.96 -14.99 2.22
CA GLU A 75 6.34 -15.29 1.84
C GLU A 75 6.35 -16.08 0.54
N VAL A 76 6.97 -15.51 -0.48
CA VAL A 76 6.98 -16.06 -1.84
C VAL A 76 8.31 -16.76 -2.14
N LYS A 77 9.40 -16.22 -1.58
CA LYS A 77 10.75 -16.78 -1.70
C LYS A 77 11.56 -16.43 -0.46
N ASN A 78 12.42 -17.33 -0.02
CA ASN A 78 13.32 -17.11 1.10
C ASN A 78 14.60 -17.93 0.93
N ASP A 79 15.43 -17.49 -0.01
CA ASP A 79 16.72 -18.12 -0.27
C ASP A 79 17.68 -17.86 0.90
N GLN A 80 18.53 -18.85 1.17
CA GLN A 80 19.60 -18.78 2.18
C GLN A 80 19.11 -18.41 3.60
N HIS A 81 17.83 -18.62 3.92
CA HIS A 81 17.23 -18.21 5.19
C HIS A 81 17.44 -16.71 5.48
N THR A 82 17.23 -15.88 4.45
CA THR A 82 17.32 -14.42 4.56
C THR A 82 16.27 -13.85 5.52
N LEU A 83 15.08 -14.45 5.57
CA LEU A 83 14.02 -14.16 6.54
C LEU A 83 13.95 -15.22 7.65
N PRO A 84 13.66 -14.82 8.91
CA PRO A 84 13.58 -13.43 9.38
C PRO A 84 14.97 -12.76 9.37
N ILE A 85 14.98 -11.45 9.18
CA ILE A 85 16.21 -10.65 9.14
C ILE A 85 16.90 -10.73 10.50
N LYS A 86 18.12 -11.27 10.50
CA LYS A 86 18.98 -11.34 11.69
C LYS A 86 19.62 -9.99 11.96
N LEU A 87 18.90 -9.12 12.65
CA LEU A 87 19.40 -7.82 13.09
C LEU A 87 20.32 -7.98 14.33
N SER A 88 21.43 -7.25 14.32
CA SER A 88 22.36 -7.08 15.44
C SER A 88 22.54 -5.59 15.74
N THR A 89 23.10 -5.27 16.91
CA THR A 89 23.55 -3.90 17.23
C THR A 89 24.46 -3.38 16.11
N ASN A 90 24.16 -2.17 15.64
CA ASN A 90 24.80 -1.47 14.52
C ASN A 90 24.55 -2.06 13.13
N SER A 91 23.62 -3.01 12.97
CA SER A 91 23.14 -3.38 11.64
C SER A 91 22.64 -2.15 10.89
N LYS A 92 22.97 -2.06 9.61
CA LYS A 92 22.53 -0.98 8.72
C LYS A 92 21.49 -1.51 7.74
N VAL A 93 20.25 -1.02 7.86
CA VAL A 93 19.15 -1.37 6.98
C VAL A 93 18.86 -0.17 6.07
N HIS A 94 18.93 -0.39 4.77
CA HIS A 94 18.49 0.60 3.80
C HIS A 94 17.13 0.20 3.22
N ILE A 95 16.17 1.10 3.32
CA ILE A 95 14.80 0.90 2.85
C ILE A 95 14.60 1.76 1.61
N ILE A 96 14.19 1.13 0.51
CA ILE A 96 13.85 1.78 -0.76
C ILE A 96 12.34 1.60 -0.96
N MET A 97 11.59 2.70 -1.09
CA MET A 97 10.13 2.68 -1.21
C MET A 97 9.64 3.66 -2.29
N PRO A 98 8.39 3.51 -2.77
CA PRO A 98 7.82 4.43 -3.76
C PRO A 98 7.91 5.91 -3.33
N ASP A 99 7.67 6.18 -2.04
CA ASP A 99 7.77 7.51 -1.46
C ASP A 99 8.36 7.51 -0.04
N THR A 100 8.66 8.70 0.46
CA THR A 100 9.24 8.92 1.79
C THR A 100 8.32 8.44 2.91
N ARG A 101 7.00 8.62 2.78
CA ARG A 101 6.05 8.28 3.85
C ARG A 101 5.98 6.78 4.06
N LYS A 102 5.93 6.00 2.97
CA LYS A 102 5.99 4.53 3.02
C LYS A 102 7.32 4.02 3.59
N CYS A 103 8.42 4.68 3.25
CA CYS A 103 9.73 4.38 3.83
C CYS A 103 9.74 4.56 5.34
N LEU A 104 9.26 5.73 5.81
CA LEU A 104 9.17 6.03 7.23
C LEU A 104 8.20 5.10 7.97
N ALA A 105 7.07 4.73 7.36
CA ALA A 105 6.12 3.80 7.95
C ALA A 105 6.74 2.44 8.26
N LEU A 106 7.48 1.86 7.31
CA LEU A 106 8.19 0.61 7.55
C LEU A 106 9.34 0.79 8.55
N GLN A 107 10.11 1.88 8.43
CA GLN A 107 11.22 2.17 9.34
C GLN A 107 10.73 2.23 10.80
N GLN A 108 9.70 3.03 11.08
CA GLN A 108 9.14 3.19 12.43
C GLN A 108 8.57 1.87 12.94
N ALA A 109 7.86 1.11 12.10
CA ALA A 109 7.33 -0.19 12.48
C ALA A 109 8.43 -1.21 12.82
N MET A 110 9.54 -1.23 12.08
CA MET A 110 10.69 -2.08 12.40
C MET A 110 11.36 -1.64 13.69
N GLN A 111 11.53 -0.33 13.91
CA GLN A 111 12.08 0.23 15.15
C GLN A 111 11.22 -0.14 16.38
N GLU A 112 9.89 -0.11 16.27
CA GLU A 112 8.95 -0.50 17.33
C GLU A 112 9.02 -2.02 17.67
N HIS A 113 9.55 -2.86 16.78
CA HIS A 113 9.53 -4.32 16.92
C HIS A 113 10.91 -4.97 17.06
N THR A 114 11.99 -4.21 16.98
CA THR A 114 13.36 -4.67 17.29
C THR A 114 13.83 -4.18 18.65
N GLN A 115 14.63 -5.00 19.34
CA GLN A 115 15.34 -4.60 20.57
C GLN A 115 16.77 -4.16 20.28
N GLN A 116 17.23 -4.32 19.04
CA GLN A 116 18.60 -4.00 18.62
C GLN A 116 18.69 -2.53 18.22
N LEU A 117 19.83 -1.90 18.52
CA LEU A 117 20.13 -0.56 18.01
C LEU A 117 20.54 -0.68 16.54
N VAL A 118 19.58 -0.46 15.64
CA VAL A 118 19.75 -0.58 14.18
C VAL A 118 19.77 0.82 13.56
N SER A 119 20.68 1.03 12.61
CA SER A 119 20.72 2.24 11.80
C SER A 119 19.85 2.04 10.55
N PHE A 120 18.93 2.96 10.32
CA PHE A 120 18.07 2.95 9.15
C PHE A 120 18.42 4.11 8.22
N SER A 121 18.30 3.87 6.92
CA SER A 121 18.34 4.90 5.89
C SER A 121 17.22 4.67 4.90
N CYS A 122 16.73 5.75 4.30
CA CYS A 122 15.55 5.72 3.45
C CYS A 122 15.83 6.37 2.09
N THR A 123 15.45 5.67 1.02
CA THR A 123 15.37 6.24 -0.33
C THR A 123 13.92 6.23 -0.79
N SER A 124 13.45 7.39 -1.24
CA SER A 124 12.19 7.59 -1.94
C SER A 124 12.44 7.53 -3.44
N LEU A 125 11.68 6.72 -4.18
CA LEU A 125 11.76 6.70 -5.64
C LEU A 125 11.15 7.96 -6.28
N GLN A 126 10.15 8.57 -5.63
CA GLN A 126 9.63 9.89 -6.03
C GLN A 126 10.66 11.01 -5.81
N GLY A 127 11.39 10.97 -4.69
CA GLY A 127 12.46 11.91 -4.33
C GLY A 127 13.84 11.31 -4.58
N PHE A 128 14.03 10.66 -5.72
CA PHE A 128 15.21 9.85 -5.98
C PHE A 128 16.49 10.67 -6.16
N GLU A 129 17.42 10.49 -5.22
CA GLU A 129 18.75 11.11 -5.24
C GLU A 129 19.83 10.03 -5.48
N PRO A 130 20.39 9.91 -6.70
CA PRO A 130 21.25 8.78 -7.08
C PRO A 130 22.51 8.64 -6.23
N ILE A 131 23.23 9.74 -5.99
CA ILE A 131 24.50 9.73 -5.24
C ILE A 131 24.27 9.31 -3.79
N ALA A 132 23.25 9.88 -3.15
CA ALA A 132 22.90 9.54 -1.77
C ALA A 132 22.41 8.09 -1.65
N THR A 133 21.59 7.63 -2.60
CA THR A 133 21.09 6.25 -2.63
C THR A 133 22.23 5.24 -2.81
N LEU A 134 23.15 5.46 -3.75
CA LEU A 134 24.29 4.57 -3.95
C LEU A 134 25.17 4.48 -2.72
N LYS A 135 25.40 5.61 -2.02
CA LYS A 135 26.12 5.61 -0.76
C LYS A 135 25.41 4.76 0.29
N ALA A 136 24.10 4.97 0.48
CA ALA A 136 23.32 4.22 1.46
C ALA A 136 23.26 2.71 1.15
N LEU A 137 23.11 2.34 -0.13
CA LEU A 137 23.13 0.95 -0.59
C LEU A 137 24.47 0.27 -0.29
N ASN A 138 25.58 0.95 -0.58
CA ASN A 138 26.92 0.42 -0.33
C ASN A 138 27.22 0.26 1.17
N GLU A 139 26.75 1.18 2.00
CA GLU A 139 26.96 1.15 3.45
C GLU A 139 26.05 0.16 4.18
N ALA A 140 24.93 -0.23 3.59
CA ALA A 140 23.95 -1.13 4.22
C ALA A 140 24.39 -2.59 4.24
N ASP A 141 23.97 -3.29 5.29
CA ASP A 141 24.10 -4.74 5.41
C ASP A 141 22.91 -5.45 4.76
N ILE A 142 21.73 -4.81 4.84
CA ILE A 142 20.45 -5.33 4.37
C ILE A 142 19.73 -4.25 3.57
N ILE A 143 19.21 -4.63 2.40
CA ILE A 143 18.34 -3.80 1.56
C ILE A 143 16.92 -4.34 1.64
N ILE A 144 15.95 -3.46 1.91
CA ILE A 144 14.52 -3.77 1.81
C ILE A 144 13.93 -2.85 0.74
N ALA A 145 13.45 -3.43 -0.34
CA ALA A 145 12.99 -2.70 -1.50
C ALA A 145 11.50 -2.99 -1.76
N GLY A 146 10.66 -1.96 -1.71
CA GLY A 146 9.23 -2.07 -1.97
C GLY A 146 8.84 -1.45 -3.31
N HIS A 147 7.90 -2.10 -4.01
CA HIS A 147 7.29 -1.56 -5.23
C HIS A 147 5.77 -1.73 -5.19
N ALA A 148 5.05 -0.78 -5.79
CA ALA A 148 3.59 -0.83 -5.91
C ALA A 148 3.18 -0.83 -7.39
N SER A 149 2.88 -2.02 -7.92
CA SER A 149 2.31 -2.19 -9.27
C SER A 149 0.83 -2.61 -9.23
N PRO A 150 -0.05 -2.11 -10.11
CA PRO A 150 0.17 -0.98 -11.00
C PRO A 150 0.47 0.32 -10.25
N ASN A 151 1.12 1.25 -10.95
CA ASN A 151 1.47 2.58 -10.46
C ASN A 151 0.26 3.28 -9.81
N GLN A 152 0.55 4.04 -8.74
CA GLN A 152 -0.46 4.84 -8.05
C GLN A 152 -1.09 5.87 -9.02
N SER A 153 -2.41 6.00 -8.96
CA SER A 153 -3.16 7.04 -9.67
C SER A 153 -2.90 8.43 -9.08
N ALA A 154 -3.21 9.48 -9.83
CA ALA A 154 -3.12 10.86 -9.34
C ALA A 154 -3.89 11.07 -8.03
N VAL A 155 -5.09 10.48 -7.90
CA VAL A 155 -5.91 10.54 -6.67
C VAL A 155 -5.19 9.92 -5.47
N GLU A 156 -4.45 8.83 -5.67
CA GLU A 156 -3.69 8.15 -4.61
C GLU A 156 -2.40 8.88 -4.22
N VAL A 157 -1.86 9.76 -5.07
CA VAL A 157 -0.63 10.52 -4.80
C VAL A 157 -0.91 11.95 -4.34
N GLY A 158 -2.12 12.47 -4.59
CA GLY A 158 -2.56 13.82 -4.15
C GLY A 158 -3.39 14.54 -5.21
N GLY A 159 -4.51 13.95 -5.65
CA GLY A 159 -5.39 14.58 -6.65
C GLY A 159 -4.71 14.99 -7.97
N MET A 160 -5.47 15.58 -8.89
CA MET A 160 -4.87 16.25 -10.06
C MET A 160 -4.48 17.69 -9.73
N ASP A 161 -5.20 18.30 -8.78
CA ASP A 161 -4.99 19.68 -8.33
C ASP A 161 -3.77 19.81 -7.40
N ASP A 162 -3.49 18.83 -6.51
CA ASP A 162 -2.26 18.91 -5.68
C ASP A 162 -1.01 18.49 -6.47
N LEU A 163 -1.14 17.76 -7.58
CA LEU A 163 -0.02 17.49 -8.50
C LEU A 163 0.43 18.73 -9.30
N SER A 164 -0.44 19.73 -9.49
CA SER A 164 -0.03 21.04 -10.03
C SER A 164 0.83 21.85 -9.06
N ASP A 165 0.69 21.61 -7.75
CA ASP A 165 1.35 22.36 -6.68
C ASP A 165 2.44 21.56 -5.93
N ASN A 166 2.60 20.26 -6.21
CA ASN A 166 3.64 19.43 -5.62
C ASN A 166 4.95 19.57 -6.44
N PRO A 167 6.07 20.00 -5.84
CA PRO A 167 7.34 20.11 -6.54
C PRO A 167 7.65 18.78 -7.24
N SER A 168 7.80 18.85 -8.56
CA SER A 168 8.04 17.76 -9.50
C SER A 168 8.80 16.60 -8.86
N PHE A 169 8.27 15.37 -8.96
CA PHE A 169 9.05 14.18 -8.63
C PHE A 169 10.46 14.32 -9.22
N ALA A 170 11.49 13.95 -8.45
CA ALA A 170 12.87 14.05 -8.90
C ALA A 170 13.10 13.21 -10.18
N ILE A 171 12.32 12.14 -10.34
CA ILE A 171 12.23 11.35 -11.57
C ILE A 171 10.76 11.07 -11.93
N ALA A 172 10.47 10.96 -13.22
CA ALA A 172 9.13 10.65 -13.71
C ALA A 172 8.63 9.30 -13.16
N GLN A 173 7.32 9.16 -12.97
CA GLN A 173 6.72 7.93 -12.42
C GLN A 173 7.08 6.67 -13.23
N ALA A 174 7.19 6.79 -14.55
CA ALA A 174 7.62 5.70 -15.43
C ALA A 174 9.08 5.27 -15.22
N GLU A 175 9.94 6.17 -14.71
CA GLU A 175 11.37 5.92 -14.47
C GLU A 175 11.64 5.32 -13.07
N GLN A 176 10.66 5.34 -12.16
CA GLN A 176 10.81 4.82 -10.79
C GLN A 176 11.03 3.29 -10.78
N GLY A 177 10.27 2.54 -11.58
CA GLY A 177 10.45 1.10 -11.72
C GLY A 177 11.83 0.72 -12.28
N PRO A 178 12.25 1.28 -13.43
CA PRO A 178 13.61 1.10 -13.96
C PRO A 178 14.73 1.51 -13.01
N ALA A 179 14.55 2.59 -12.23
CA ALA A 179 15.51 2.99 -11.20
C ALA A 179 15.62 1.92 -10.10
N LEU A 180 14.49 1.42 -9.60
CA LEU A 180 14.45 0.34 -8.62
C LEU A 180 15.13 -0.94 -9.13
N GLU A 181 14.86 -1.32 -10.39
CA GLU A 181 15.48 -2.50 -11.00
C GLU A 181 17.00 -2.41 -10.99
N LYS A 182 17.55 -1.26 -11.39
CA LYS A 182 19.01 -1.01 -11.39
C LYS A 182 19.59 -1.08 -9.98
N LEU A 183 18.90 -0.54 -8.97
CA LEU A 183 19.34 -0.61 -7.58
C LEU A 183 19.37 -2.04 -7.06
N LEU A 184 18.34 -2.84 -7.38
CA LEU A 184 18.30 -4.26 -7.02
C LEU A 184 19.40 -5.07 -7.69
N GLN A 185 19.65 -4.84 -8.98
CA GLN A 185 20.78 -5.45 -9.69
C GLN A 185 22.13 -5.10 -9.05
N GLN A 186 22.33 -3.84 -8.66
CA GLN A 186 23.55 -3.40 -7.99
C GLN A 186 23.70 -4.05 -6.60
N ALA A 187 22.62 -4.13 -5.82
CA ALA A 187 22.61 -4.80 -4.54
C ALA A 187 22.99 -6.28 -4.67
N GLN A 188 22.43 -6.97 -5.67
CA GLN A 188 22.77 -8.36 -5.98
C GLN A 188 24.24 -8.52 -6.40
N GLN A 189 24.74 -7.69 -7.31
CA GLN A 189 26.16 -7.71 -7.75
C GLN A 189 27.13 -7.46 -6.60
N ALA A 190 26.73 -6.63 -5.64
CA ALA A 190 27.49 -6.35 -4.42
C ALA A 190 27.29 -7.39 -3.31
N ASN A 191 26.58 -8.50 -3.58
CA ASN A 191 26.23 -9.56 -2.62
C ASN A 191 25.55 -9.03 -1.34
N LYS A 192 24.68 -8.01 -1.48
CA LYS A 192 23.88 -7.47 -0.37
C LYS A 192 22.67 -8.36 -0.11
N LYS A 193 22.37 -8.60 1.17
CA LYS A 193 21.14 -9.28 1.56
C LYS A 193 19.95 -8.43 1.18
N THR A 194 19.10 -8.95 0.29
CA THR A 194 18.04 -8.16 -0.33
C THR A 194 16.68 -8.80 -0.11
N VAL A 195 15.74 -8.03 0.42
CA VAL A 195 14.33 -8.40 0.54
C VAL A 195 13.51 -7.52 -0.40
N PHE A 196 12.84 -8.12 -1.38
CA PHE A 196 11.87 -7.42 -2.21
C PHE A 196 10.46 -7.58 -1.62
N VAL A 197 9.70 -6.49 -1.63
CA VAL A 197 8.32 -6.47 -1.12
C VAL A 197 7.39 -5.95 -2.19
N SER A 198 6.47 -6.79 -2.66
CA SER A 198 5.36 -6.34 -3.48
C SER A 198 4.27 -5.74 -2.61
N LEU A 199 4.03 -4.44 -2.79
CA LEU A 199 3.19 -3.66 -1.90
C LEU A 199 1.71 -3.60 -2.34
N ARG A 200 1.41 -3.97 -3.59
CA ARG A 200 0.05 -3.90 -4.18
C ARG A 200 -0.30 -5.21 -4.87
N ALA A 201 -0.28 -5.27 -6.19
CA ALA A 201 -0.50 -6.52 -6.91
C ALA A 201 0.85 -7.25 -7.05
N PRO A 202 0.93 -8.56 -6.71
CA PRO A 202 2.19 -9.30 -6.64
C PRO A 202 2.83 -9.62 -8.00
N TYR A 203 2.34 -9.03 -9.10
CA TYR A 203 2.84 -9.32 -10.44
C TYR A 203 4.20 -8.69 -10.72
N ASP A 204 4.58 -7.64 -9.99
CA ASP A 204 5.90 -7.01 -10.09
C ASP A 204 7.04 -7.88 -9.56
N ILE A 205 6.73 -8.94 -8.81
CA ILE A 205 7.68 -9.98 -8.43
C ILE A 205 8.32 -10.63 -9.67
N ALA A 206 7.59 -10.78 -10.78
CA ALA A 206 8.15 -11.33 -12.02
C ALA A 206 9.31 -10.50 -12.59
N THR A 207 9.30 -9.19 -12.33
CA THR A 207 10.34 -8.26 -12.77
C THR A 207 11.48 -8.19 -11.75
N PHE A 208 11.14 -7.95 -10.49
CA PHE A 208 12.12 -7.58 -9.46
C PHE A 208 12.61 -8.76 -8.60
N GLY A 209 11.80 -9.81 -8.47
CA GLY A 209 12.05 -10.93 -7.54
C GLY A 209 13.31 -11.74 -7.85
N GLN A 210 13.77 -11.73 -9.10
CA GLN A 210 15.01 -12.41 -9.51
C GLN A 210 16.28 -11.78 -8.89
N TYR A 211 16.20 -10.53 -8.43
CA TYR A 211 17.34 -9.80 -7.87
C TYR A 211 17.37 -9.77 -6.34
N ALA A 212 16.38 -10.37 -5.67
CA ALA A 212 16.28 -10.39 -4.21
C ALA A 212 16.52 -11.80 -3.65
N ASP A 213 17.02 -11.91 -2.43
CA ASP A 213 17.18 -13.21 -1.75
C ASP A 213 15.86 -13.66 -1.11
N ALA A 214 15.03 -12.72 -0.65
CA ALA A 214 13.71 -12.99 -0.10
C ALA A 214 12.65 -12.11 -0.77
N ILE A 215 11.42 -12.63 -0.86
CA ILE A 215 10.29 -11.96 -1.49
C ILE A 215 9.07 -12.09 -0.59
N LEU A 216 8.47 -10.94 -0.25
CA LEU A 216 7.22 -10.84 0.48
C LEU A 216 6.16 -10.10 -0.34
N ALA A 217 4.88 -10.38 -0.11
CA ALA A 217 3.76 -9.59 -0.61
C ALA A 217 2.88 -9.13 0.54
N THR A 218 2.53 -7.83 0.55
CA THR A 218 1.65 -7.23 1.59
C THR A 218 0.24 -6.94 1.09
N TYR A 219 0.05 -6.85 -0.23
CA TYR A 219 -1.22 -6.48 -0.90
C TYR A 219 -1.79 -5.10 -0.55
N ALA A 220 -1.11 -4.35 0.31
CA ALA A 220 -1.48 -3.01 0.74
C ALA A 220 -0.24 -2.19 1.12
N TYR A 221 -0.36 -0.88 0.91
CA TYR A 221 0.70 0.11 1.15
C TYR A 221 0.19 1.38 1.83
N ASN A 222 -1.04 1.34 2.35
CA ASN A 222 -1.70 2.51 2.90
C ASN A 222 -1.10 2.88 4.26
N ILE A 223 -1.19 4.18 4.55
CA ILE A 223 -0.77 4.78 5.81
C ILE A 223 -2.04 5.40 6.40
N ASP A 224 -2.41 4.94 7.59
CA ASP A 224 -3.66 5.34 8.25
C ASP A 224 -3.41 6.39 9.33
N VAL A 225 -2.17 6.46 9.83
CA VAL A 225 -1.70 7.49 10.74
C VAL A 225 -0.52 8.20 10.09
N ASP A 226 -0.70 9.48 9.74
CA ASP A 226 0.39 10.34 9.28
C ASP A 226 0.30 11.68 10.02
N ASN A 227 1.22 11.88 10.97
CA ASN A 227 1.37 13.14 11.69
C ASN A 227 2.86 13.42 11.94
N ASN A 228 3.16 14.55 12.59
CA ASN A 228 4.53 15.00 12.82
C ASN A 228 5.42 14.01 13.61
N VAL A 229 4.83 13.04 14.30
CA VAL A 229 5.53 12.09 15.18
C VAL A 229 5.46 10.66 14.63
N LYS A 230 4.31 10.25 14.09
CA LYS A 230 4.04 8.88 13.71
C LYS A 230 3.54 8.77 12.27
N VAL A 231 4.15 7.85 11.54
CA VAL A 231 3.71 7.40 10.21
C VAL A 231 3.51 5.90 10.31
N ALA A 232 2.29 5.40 10.16
CA ALA A 232 1.98 3.99 10.36
C ALA A 232 0.80 3.50 9.51
N GLY A 233 0.86 2.23 9.13
CA GLY A 233 -0.25 1.51 8.49
C GLY A 233 -0.18 0.03 8.86
N PRO A 234 -1.33 -0.66 8.96
CA PRO A 234 -1.39 -2.03 9.44
C PRO A 234 -0.56 -3.00 8.60
N ALA A 235 -0.49 -2.79 7.28
CA ALA A 235 0.34 -3.58 6.38
C ALA A 235 1.85 -3.45 6.67
N PHE A 236 2.33 -2.24 6.94
CA PHE A 236 3.75 -2.01 7.30
C PHE A 236 4.07 -2.55 8.70
N THR A 237 3.16 -2.42 9.66
CA THR A 237 3.31 -3.02 10.99
C THR A 237 3.35 -4.55 10.91
N ALA A 238 2.47 -5.16 10.13
CA ALA A 238 2.48 -6.60 9.87
C ALA A 238 3.78 -7.06 9.19
N LEU A 239 4.19 -6.35 8.13
CA LEU A 239 5.45 -6.60 7.42
C LEU A 239 6.64 -6.54 8.37
N ALA A 240 6.74 -5.49 9.21
CA ALA A 240 7.83 -5.34 10.17
C ALA A 240 7.89 -6.51 11.16
N LYS A 241 6.75 -6.98 11.68
CA LYS A 241 6.70 -8.15 12.58
C LYS A 241 7.24 -9.41 11.91
N VAL A 242 6.97 -9.60 10.62
CA VAL A 242 7.50 -10.73 9.83
C VAL A 242 8.99 -10.57 9.58
N LEU A 243 9.41 -9.41 9.09
CA LEU A 243 10.81 -9.10 8.79
C LEU A 243 11.73 -9.32 10.00
N VAL A 244 11.30 -8.88 11.19
CA VAL A 244 12.11 -9.02 12.42
C VAL A 244 11.85 -10.32 13.19
N GLY A 245 11.08 -11.26 12.63
CA GLY A 245 10.85 -12.58 13.19
C GLY A 245 9.95 -12.64 14.43
N LYS A 246 9.13 -11.62 14.68
CA LYS A 246 8.13 -11.63 15.76
C LYS A 246 6.92 -12.48 15.42
N LYS A 247 6.60 -12.62 14.14
CA LYS A 247 5.49 -13.43 13.62
C LYS A 247 5.90 -14.08 12.29
N PRO A 248 5.39 -15.27 11.94
CA PRO A 248 5.61 -15.85 10.63
C PRO A 248 4.72 -15.19 9.57
N ALA A 249 5.15 -15.22 8.30
CA ALA A 249 4.25 -15.02 7.16
C ALA A 249 3.33 -16.24 7.03
N GLN A 250 2.02 -16.02 6.87
CA GLN A 250 1.02 -17.11 6.81
C GLN A 250 0.21 -17.08 5.51
N GLY A 251 0.31 -15.99 4.74
CA GLY A 251 -0.41 -15.82 3.51
C GLY A 251 0.05 -16.79 2.42
N THR A 252 -0.86 -17.06 1.50
CA THR A 252 -0.59 -17.80 0.26
C THR A 252 -0.95 -16.91 -0.91
N LEU A 253 -0.18 -16.98 -2.01
CA LEU A 253 -0.49 -16.21 -3.22
C LEU A 253 -1.93 -16.49 -3.69
N PRO A 254 -2.82 -15.49 -3.74
CA PRO A 254 -4.19 -15.66 -4.22
C PRO A 254 -4.29 -15.65 -5.75
N VAL A 255 -3.16 -15.43 -6.43
CA VAL A 255 -3.03 -15.31 -7.90
C VAL A 255 -1.73 -15.96 -8.35
N THR A 256 -1.68 -16.37 -9.62
CA THR A 256 -0.46 -16.88 -10.23
C THR A 256 0.49 -15.73 -10.58
N VAL A 257 1.77 -15.90 -10.24
CA VAL A 257 2.84 -14.95 -10.59
C VAL A 257 3.90 -15.69 -11.39
N ASN A 258 4.25 -15.16 -12.57
CA ASN A 258 5.25 -15.76 -13.45
C ASN A 258 6.67 -15.53 -12.92
N GLY A 259 7.62 -16.38 -13.32
CA GLY A 259 9.04 -16.21 -12.98
C GLY A 259 9.42 -16.71 -11.57
N ILE A 260 8.48 -17.29 -10.85
CA ILE A 260 8.72 -17.97 -9.57
C ILE A 260 8.68 -19.46 -9.87
N ASN A 261 9.84 -20.06 -10.10
CA ASN A 261 9.94 -21.51 -10.22
C ASN A 261 9.69 -22.09 -8.83
N ASN A 262 8.44 -22.41 -8.54
CA ASN A 262 8.10 -23.31 -7.45
C ASN A 262 8.66 -24.68 -7.84
N ASN A 263 9.71 -25.13 -7.15
CA ASN A 263 9.94 -26.57 -7.02
C ASN A 263 8.86 -27.16 -6.13
#